data_AF-A0A435JYJ7-F1
#
_entry.id   AF-A0A435JYJ7-F1
#
_cell.length_a   1.000
_cell.length_b   1.000
_cell.length_c   1.000
_cell.angle_alpha   90.00
_cell.angle_beta   90.00
_cell.angle_gamma   90.00
#
_symmetry.space_group_name_H-M   'P 1'
#
loop_
_entity.id
_entity.type
_entity.pdbx_description
1 polymer ?
#
loop_
_entity_poly.entity_id
_entity_poly.type
_entity_poly.pdbx_seq_one_letter_code
_entity_poly.pdbx_strand_id
1 'polypeptide(L)'
;MALVTRAEGRMYLTPLVGFLLLFLGFPAIVNLIYSISTVTFETLRSPVLSGFSNYVAVLNDREFWSSAWFSLRFGILTASAECLIGLFLAIFLAPLLSKRPVLMAPLMLPLMVAPAMVGLMYRLVLHEFAGPVPYYLFQWFGDSPAFLDINNAFRTLVVVETLQWTPFAFLLFYMAYSAIPLDVREASSLDGASPFEIVRWIDLPLMKPTLVIAFFIRFIDGFRVFDNVYA
;
A
#
# COMPACT_ATOMS: atom_id res chain seq x y z
N MET A 1 17.58 -33.88 -3.71
CA MET A 1 17.70 -32.54 -3.11
C MET A 1 17.91 -32.75 -1.62
N ALA A 2 19.16 -32.63 -1.14
CA ALA A 2 19.50 -32.95 0.25
C ALA A 2 18.75 -32.00 1.18
N LEU A 3 17.88 -32.56 2.03
CA LEU A 3 17.17 -31.83 3.05
C LEU A 3 18.21 -31.34 4.06
N VAL A 4 18.46 -30.03 4.07
CA VAL A 4 19.31 -29.33 5.05
C VAL A 4 18.98 -29.86 6.44
N THR A 5 19.97 -30.34 7.18
CA THR A 5 19.73 -30.83 8.54
C THR A 5 19.30 -29.66 9.43
N ARG A 6 18.50 -29.92 10.47
CA ARG A 6 18.07 -28.85 11.40
C ARG A 6 19.26 -28.10 12.04
N ALA A 7 20.43 -28.73 12.13
CA ALA A 7 21.65 -28.09 12.62
C ALA A 7 22.22 -27.09 11.61
N GLU A 8 22.37 -27.49 10.35
CA GLU A 8 22.82 -26.62 9.25
C GLU A 8 21.84 -25.46 9.01
N GLY A 9 20.53 -25.74 9.05
CA GLY A 9 19.50 -24.71 8.91
C GLY A 9 19.59 -23.64 10.00
N ARG A 10 19.85 -24.03 11.26
CA ARG A 10 20.09 -23.08 12.34
C ARG A 10 21.36 -22.29 12.11
N MET A 11 22.45 -22.93 11.70
CA MET A 11 23.72 -22.25 11.45
C MET A 11 23.60 -21.18 10.37
N TYR A 12 22.84 -21.43 9.31
CA TYR A 12 22.59 -20.46 8.24
C TYR A 12 21.62 -19.34 8.64
N LEU A 13 20.59 -19.64 9.45
CA LEU A 13 19.61 -18.64 9.88
C LEU A 13 20.11 -17.76 11.02
N THR A 14 21.03 -18.24 11.86
CA THR A 14 21.53 -17.52 13.04
C THR A 14 22.05 -16.11 12.72
N PRO A 15 22.93 -15.87 11.71
CA PRO A 15 23.41 -14.53 11.41
C PRO A 15 22.28 -13.60 10.91
N LEU A 16 21.32 -14.12 10.14
CA LEU A 16 20.16 -13.35 9.67
C LEU A 16 19.25 -12.96 10.84
N VAL A 17 18.89 -13.92 11.69
CA VAL A 17 18.04 -13.68 12.87
C VAL A 17 18.73 -12.73 13.85
N GLY A 18 20.03 -12.93 14.10
CA GLY A 18 20.83 -12.05 14.94
C GLY A 18 20.87 -10.62 14.40
N PHE A 19 21.06 -10.46 13.10
CA PHE A 19 21.01 -9.16 12.44
C PHE A 19 19.63 -8.51 12.57
N LEU A 20 18.55 -9.24 12.30
CA LEU A 20 17.18 -8.72 12.43
C LEU A 20 16.84 -8.33 13.87
N LEU A 21 17.21 -9.15 14.86
CA LEU A 21 17.00 -8.84 16.27
C LEU A 21 17.79 -7.61 16.71
N LEU A 22 19.03 -7.45 16.22
CA LEU A 22 19.83 -6.28 16.54
C LEU A 22 19.27 -5.01 15.90
N PHE A 23 18.95 -5.03 14.61
CA PHE A 23 18.55 -3.81 13.89
C PHE A 23 17.07 -3.45 14.06
N LEU A 24 16.18 -4.43 14.22
CA LEU A 24 14.75 -4.20 14.42
C LEU A 24 14.36 -4.31 15.89
N GLY A 25 14.90 -5.31 16.60
CA GLY A 25 14.57 -5.58 18.00
C GLY A 25 15.10 -4.52 18.95
N PHE A 26 16.34 -4.04 18.78
CA PHE A 26 16.90 -3.00 19.65
C PHE A 26 16.09 -1.70 19.62
N PRO A 27 15.80 -1.08 18.45
CA PRO A 27 14.96 0.12 18.42
C PRO A 27 13.54 -0.13 18.91
N ALA A 28 12.97 -1.31 18.66
CA ALA A 28 11.64 -1.67 19.16
C ALA A 28 11.61 -1.69 20.70
N ILE A 29 12.60 -2.30 21.34
CA ILE A 29 12.72 -2.32 22.81
C ILE A 29 12.92 -0.91 23.36
N VAL A 30 13.79 -0.11 22.74
CA VAL A 30 14.03 1.28 23.14
C VAL A 30 12.74 2.10 23.05
N ASN A 31 11.97 1.96 21.96
CA ASN A 31 10.68 2.62 21.80
C ASN A 31 9.64 2.19 22.85
N LEU A 32 9.65 0.93 23.28
CA LEU A 32 8.80 0.46 24.38
C LEU A 32 9.21 1.05 25.74
N ILE A 33 10.50 1.26 25.97
CA ILE A 33 10.97 1.95 27.18
C ILE A 33 10.58 3.42 27.12
N TYR A 34 10.77 4.07 25.98
CA TYR A 34 10.40 5.47 25.78
C TYR A 34 8.89 5.70 25.86
N SER A 35 8.05 4.76 25.44
CA SER A 35 6.61 4.92 25.52
C SER A 35 6.09 5.06 26.96
N ILE A 36 6.79 4.45 27.92
CA ILE A 36 6.49 4.54 29.37
C ILE A 36 7.38 5.54 30.13
N SER A 37 8.17 6.34 29.41
CA SER A 37 9.10 7.32 29.98
C SER A 37 8.79 8.73 29.47
N THR A 38 9.09 9.75 30.26
CA THR A 38 9.19 11.12 29.76
C THR A 38 10.54 11.30 29.11
N VAL A 39 10.53 11.51 27.79
CA VAL A 39 11.72 11.67 26.97
C VAL A 39 11.57 12.89 26.09
N THR A 40 12.56 13.77 26.13
CA THR A 40 12.74 14.91 25.22
C THR A 40 14.03 14.72 24.44
N PHE A 41 14.24 15.50 23.37
CA PHE A 41 15.48 15.45 22.58
C PHE A 41 16.74 15.67 23.44
N GLU A 42 16.62 16.42 24.54
CA GLU A 42 17.71 16.69 25.47
C GLU A 42 17.95 15.55 26.47
N THR A 43 16.94 14.71 26.73
CA THR A 43 16.96 13.66 27.77
C THR A 43 16.97 12.24 27.22
N LEU A 44 17.22 12.07 25.91
CA LEU A 44 17.26 10.76 25.23
C LEU A 44 18.14 9.72 25.93
N ARG A 45 19.24 10.15 26.55
CA ARG A 45 20.20 9.25 27.23
C ARG A 45 19.82 8.96 28.69
N SER A 46 18.83 9.64 29.23
CA SER A 46 18.40 9.55 30.63
C SER A 46 16.87 9.60 30.74
N PRO A 47 16.16 8.62 30.14
CA PRO A 47 14.70 8.57 30.19
C PRO A 47 14.23 8.41 31.63
N VAL A 48 13.27 9.23 32.05
CA VAL A 48 12.65 9.13 33.38
C VAL A 48 11.35 8.37 33.24
N LEU A 49 11.19 7.26 33.96
CA LEU A 49 9.97 6.44 33.91
C LEU A 49 8.78 7.24 34.44
N SER A 50 7.76 7.42 33.61
CA SER A 50 6.51 8.11 33.94
C SER A 50 5.29 7.19 33.92
N GLY A 51 5.52 5.88 33.70
CA GLY A 51 4.47 4.88 33.63
C GLY A 51 3.60 5.09 32.39
N PHE A 52 2.27 5.05 32.55
CA PHE A 52 1.32 5.16 31.43
C PHE A 52 0.84 6.60 31.16
N SER A 53 1.50 7.62 31.70
CA SER A 53 1.09 9.03 31.55
C SER A 53 0.98 9.46 30.07
N ASN A 54 1.92 9.01 29.24
CA ASN A 54 1.95 9.31 27.80
C ASN A 54 0.72 8.73 27.08
N TYR A 55 0.32 7.51 27.43
CA TYR A 55 -0.87 6.87 26.86
C TYR A 55 -2.15 7.61 27.25
N VAL A 56 -2.28 8.01 28.52
CA VAL A 56 -3.43 8.81 28.99
C VAL A 56 -3.46 10.17 28.31
N ALA A 57 -2.30 10.83 28.12
CA ALA A 57 -2.22 12.09 27.40
C ALA A 57 -2.72 11.96 25.95
N VAL A 58 -2.21 10.95 25.22
CA VAL A 58 -2.60 10.67 23.83
C VAL A 58 -4.08 10.32 23.71
N LEU A 59 -4.64 9.52 24.63
CA LEU A 59 -6.05 9.14 24.59
C LEU A 59 -7.00 10.34 24.80
N ASN A 60 -6.55 11.39 25.50
CA ASN A 60 -7.31 12.62 25.73
C ASN A 60 -7.04 13.70 24.66
N ASP A 61 -6.10 13.47 23.74
CA ASP A 61 -5.73 14.43 22.71
C ASP A 61 -6.66 14.32 21.49
N ARG A 62 -7.40 15.39 21.22
CA ARG A 62 -8.31 15.47 20.06
C ARG A 62 -7.56 15.49 18.73
N GLU A 63 -6.38 16.09 18.69
CA GLU A 63 -5.58 16.19 17.47
C GLU A 63 -5.02 14.82 17.06
N PHE A 64 -4.60 14.02 18.05
CA PHE A 64 -4.24 12.63 17.85
C PHE A 64 -5.37 11.83 17.19
N TRP A 65 -6.59 11.88 17.74
CA TRP A 65 -7.73 11.14 17.17
C TRP A 65 -8.12 11.63 15.79
N SER A 66 -8.06 12.94 15.53
CA SER A 66 -8.30 13.51 14.20
C SER A 66 -7.29 12.96 13.18
N SER A 67 -6.00 12.95 13.53
CA SER A 67 -4.92 12.44 12.68
C SER A 67 -5.00 10.93 12.49
N ALA A 68 -5.26 10.17 13.56
CA ALA A 68 -5.43 8.72 13.49
C ALA A 68 -6.61 8.32 12.59
N TRP A 69 -7.71 9.08 12.66
CA TRP A 69 -8.87 8.85 11.83
C TRP A 69 -8.65 9.25 10.37
N PHE A 70 -7.88 10.30 10.10
CA PHE A 70 -7.40 10.63 8.77
C PHE A 70 -6.61 9.45 8.19
N SER A 71 -5.58 8.97 8.89
CA SER A 71 -4.75 7.84 8.44
C SER A 71 -5.55 6.55 8.25
N LEU A 72 -6.50 6.26 9.15
CA LEU A 72 -7.36 5.08 9.04
C LEU A 72 -8.25 5.15 7.79
N ARG A 73 -8.95 6.28 7.59
CA ARG A 73 -9.79 6.49 6.40
C ARG A 73 -8.95 6.44 5.13
N PHE A 74 -7.80 7.10 5.15
CA PHE A 74 -6.88 7.14 4.02
C PHE A 74 -6.45 5.73 3.63
N GLY A 75 -5.86 4.97 4.57
CA GLY A 75 -5.38 3.61 4.31
C GLY A 75 -6.48 2.65 3.88
N ILE A 76 -7.69 2.73 4.44
CA ILE A 76 -8.82 1.86 4.00
C ILE A 76 -9.24 2.22 2.57
N LEU A 77 -9.40 3.51 2.27
CA LEU A 77 -9.87 3.95 0.95
C LEU A 77 -8.85 3.64 -0.14
N THR A 78 -7.57 3.95 0.08
CA THR A 78 -6.52 3.69 -0.90
C THR A 78 -6.32 2.19 -1.09
N ALA A 79 -6.18 1.41 -0.01
CA ALA A 79 -6.04 -0.05 -0.13
C ALA A 79 -7.22 -0.70 -0.84
N SER A 80 -8.45 -0.26 -0.57
CA SER A 80 -9.63 -0.76 -1.28
C SER A 80 -9.59 -0.40 -2.75
N ALA A 81 -9.30 0.87 -3.08
CA ALA A 81 -9.26 1.35 -4.46
C ALA A 81 -8.15 0.65 -5.26
N GLU A 82 -6.94 0.58 -4.72
CA GLU A 82 -5.80 -0.12 -5.31
C GLU A 82 -6.09 -1.59 -5.53
N CYS A 83 -6.70 -2.27 -4.54
CA CYS A 83 -7.02 -3.68 -4.68
C CYS A 83 -8.10 -3.92 -5.73
N LEU A 84 -9.14 -3.09 -5.76
CA LEU A 84 -10.22 -3.22 -6.74
C LEU A 84 -9.74 -2.96 -8.17
N ILE A 85 -9.00 -1.87 -8.38
CA ILE A 85 -8.45 -1.53 -9.70
C ILE A 85 -7.40 -2.55 -10.11
N GLY A 86 -6.50 -2.93 -9.20
CA GLY A 86 -5.47 -3.92 -9.45
C GLY A 86 -6.05 -5.28 -9.83
N LEU A 87 -7.11 -5.72 -9.15
CA LEU A 87 -7.79 -6.98 -9.42
C LEU A 87 -8.48 -6.95 -10.78
N PHE A 88 -9.19 -5.86 -11.06
CA PHE A 88 -9.82 -5.65 -12.36
C PHE A 88 -8.80 -5.73 -13.50
N LEU A 89 -7.69 -4.99 -13.37
CA LEU A 89 -6.61 -5.00 -14.37
C LEU A 89 -5.96 -6.38 -14.48
N ALA A 90 -5.76 -7.09 -13.37
CA ALA A 90 -5.12 -8.41 -13.37
C ALA A 90 -5.94 -9.42 -14.18
N ILE A 91 -7.24 -9.49 -13.94
CA ILE A 91 -8.14 -10.42 -14.65
C ILE A 91 -8.28 -9.98 -16.11
N PHE A 92 -8.52 -8.69 -16.35
CA PHE A 92 -8.81 -8.16 -17.69
C PHE A 92 -7.60 -8.25 -18.63
N LEU A 93 -6.40 -7.92 -18.14
CA LEU A 93 -5.18 -7.90 -18.96
C LEU A 93 -4.45 -9.23 -18.99
N ALA A 94 -4.82 -10.21 -18.16
CA ALA A 94 -4.08 -11.48 -18.08
C ALA A 94 -3.87 -12.20 -19.43
N PRO A 95 -4.89 -12.34 -20.30
CA PRO A 95 -4.71 -13.00 -21.59
C PRO A 95 -3.76 -12.24 -22.52
N LEU A 96 -3.77 -10.91 -22.44
CA LEU A 96 -2.91 -10.04 -23.24
C LEU A 96 -1.45 -10.12 -22.77
N LEU A 97 -1.23 -10.07 -21.45
CA LEU A 97 0.10 -10.10 -20.84
C LEU A 97 0.78 -11.47 -20.97
N SER A 98 0.00 -12.55 -20.94
CA SER A 98 0.52 -13.89 -21.24
C SER A 98 1.07 -13.98 -22.67
N LYS A 99 0.52 -13.22 -23.62
CA LYS A 99 0.98 -13.17 -25.01
C LYS A 99 2.07 -12.12 -25.25
N ARG A 100 2.06 -11.04 -24.46
CA ARG A 100 2.94 -9.87 -24.61
C ARG A 100 3.42 -9.39 -23.23
N PRO A 101 4.38 -10.09 -22.60
CA PRO A 101 4.82 -9.76 -21.25
C PRO A 101 5.49 -8.37 -21.15
N VAL A 102 6.01 -7.85 -22.25
CA VAL A 102 6.61 -6.49 -22.31
C VAL A 102 5.60 -5.39 -21.96
N LEU A 103 4.29 -5.61 -22.18
CA LEU A 103 3.25 -4.65 -21.81
C LEU A 103 3.09 -4.47 -20.29
N MET A 104 3.72 -5.32 -19.49
CA MET A 104 3.78 -5.18 -18.04
C MET A 104 4.67 -4.00 -17.61
N ALA A 105 5.73 -3.70 -18.37
CA ALA A 105 6.68 -2.63 -18.04
C ALA A 105 6.03 -1.25 -17.87
N PRO A 106 5.22 -0.72 -18.81
CA PRO A 106 4.58 0.59 -18.65
C PRO A 106 3.59 0.62 -17.47
N LEU A 107 2.94 -0.51 -17.16
CA LEU A 107 2.03 -0.60 -16.01
C LEU A 107 2.77 -0.46 -14.68
N MET A 108 4.04 -0.87 -14.62
CA MET A 108 4.86 -0.83 -13.40
C MET A 108 5.55 0.53 -13.19
N LEU A 109 5.57 1.42 -14.19
CA LEU A 109 6.30 2.68 -14.12
C LEU A 109 5.96 3.54 -12.89
N PRO A 110 4.69 3.72 -12.47
CA PRO A 110 4.37 4.55 -11.30
C PRO A 110 5.02 4.05 -10.02
N LEU A 111 5.14 2.72 -9.87
CA LEU A 111 5.73 2.06 -8.71
C LEU A 111 7.24 2.31 -8.57
N MET A 112 7.91 2.66 -9.67
CA MET A 112 9.37 2.86 -9.68
C MET A 112 9.79 4.26 -9.22
N VAL A 113 8.84 5.20 -9.11
CA VAL A 113 9.11 6.58 -8.70
C VAL A 113 9.05 6.66 -7.17
N ALA A 114 10.05 7.32 -6.57
CA ALA A 114 10.08 7.53 -5.12
C ALA A 114 8.85 8.34 -4.66
N PRO A 115 8.19 7.98 -3.55
CA PRO A 115 6.99 8.67 -3.06
C PRO A 115 7.14 10.19 -2.97
N ALA A 116 8.18 10.70 -2.30
CA ALA A 116 8.41 12.14 -2.21
C ALA A 116 8.49 12.85 -3.58
N MET A 117 9.03 12.18 -4.61
CA MET A 117 9.06 12.71 -5.97
C MET A 117 7.67 12.71 -6.61
N VAL A 118 6.87 11.68 -6.37
CA VAL A 118 5.47 11.62 -6.82
C VAL A 118 4.66 12.77 -6.22
N GLY A 119 4.77 12.99 -4.90
CA GLY A 119 4.15 14.14 -4.24
C GLY A 119 4.51 15.47 -4.91
N LEU A 120 5.82 15.72 -5.13
CA LEU A 120 6.28 16.94 -5.81
C LEU A 120 5.77 17.05 -7.25
N MET A 121 5.78 15.95 -8.02
CA MET A 121 5.29 15.93 -9.40
C MET A 121 3.81 16.31 -9.46
N TYR A 122 2.97 15.70 -8.61
CA TYR A 122 1.54 16.01 -8.58
C TYR A 122 1.27 17.40 -8.02
N ARG A 123 2.06 17.89 -7.06
CA ARG A 123 1.98 19.28 -6.59
C ARG A 123 2.21 20.28 -7.72
N LEU A 124 3.17 20.03 -8.61
CA LEU A 124 3.42 20.88 -9.78
C LEU A 124 2.32 20.73 -10.84
N VAL A 125 1.91 19.49 -11.12
CA VAL A 125 0.93 19.19 -12.18
C VAL A 125 -0.48 19.71 -11.82
N LEU A 126 -0.83 19.66 -10.54
CA LEU A 126 -2.11 20.07 -9.98
C LEU A 126 -2.10 21.49 -9.40
N HIS A 127 -1.00 22.24 -9.59
CA HIS A 127 -0.90 23.61 -9.14
C HIS A 127 -1.96 24.49 -9.80
N GLU A 128 -2.75 25.23 -9.02
CA GLU A 128 -3.94 25.94 -9.51
C GLU A 128 -3.65 26.91 -10.66
N PHE A 129 -2.54 27.67 -10.59
CA PHE A 129 -2.21 28.71 -11.58
C PHE A 129 -1.27 28.27 -12.71
N ALA A 130 -0.50 27.20 -12.50
CA ALA A 130 0.64 26.84 -13.36
C ALA A 130 0.61 25.37 -13.79
N GLY A 131 -0.28 24.58 -13.18
CA GLY A 131 -0.44 23.18 -13.46
C GLY A 131 -1.17 22.96 -14.78
N PRO A 132 -0.69 22.05 -15.64
CA PRO A 132 -1.38 21.73 -16.88
C PRO A 132 -2.78 21.16 -16.65
N VAL A 133 -3.00 20.41 -15.56
CA VAL A 133 -4.30 19.78 -15.29
C VAL A 133 -5.39 20.83 -15.01
N PRO A 134 -5.23 21.76 -14.05
CA PRO A 134 -6.18 22.85 -13.86
C PRO A 134 -6.37 23.71 -15.11
N TYR A 135 -5.29 24.01 -15.84
CA TYR A 135 -5.34 24.80 -17.07
C TYR A 135 -6.25 24.18 -18.13
N TYR A 136 -6.07 22.90 -18.45
CA TYR A 136 -6.89 22.23 -19.46
C TYR A 136 -8.33 21.99 -19.00
N LEU A 137 -8.55 21.72 -17.72
CA LEU A 137 -9.91 21.59 -17.16
C LEU A 137 -10.69 22.90 -17.31
N PHE A 138 -10.07 24.02 -16.98
CA PHE A 138 -10.68 25.33 -17.17
C PHE A 138 -10.97 25.62 -18.65
N GLN A 139 -10.06 25.27 -19.56
CA GLN A 139 -10.27 25.48 -21.00
C GLN A 139 -11.42 24.62 -21.57
N TRP A 140 -11.58 23.39 -21.10
CA TRP A 140 -12.60 22.47 -21.63
C TRP A 140 -13.97 22.63 -20.96
N PHE A 141 -14.00 22.96 -19.67
CA PHE A 141 -15.21 22.94 -18.86
C PHE A 141 -15.58 24.32 -18.28
N GLY A 142 -14.72 25.33 -18.42
CA GLY A 142 -14.93 26.67 -17.87
C GLY A 142 -14.73 26.77 -16.35
N ASP A 143 -14.36 25.67 -15.70
CA ASP A 143 -14.11 25.58 -14.27
C ASP A 143 -13.00 24.55 -14.00
N SER A 144 -12.23 24.76 -12.94
CA SER A 144 -11.24 23.83 -12.45
C SER A 144 -11.24 23.80 -10.92
N PRO A 145 -11.37 22.62 -10.30
CA PRO A 145 -11.30 22.54 -8.85
C PRO A 145 -9.89 22.87 -8.36
N ALA A 146 -9.79 23.56 -7.22
CA ALA A 146 -8.54 23.73 -6.50
C ALA A 146 -8.16 22.39 -5.84
N PHE A 147 -7.40 21.55 -6.57
CA PHE A 147 -7.04 20.18 -6.15
C PHE A 147 -6.25 20.12 -4.83
N LEU A 148 -5.47 21.16 -4.54
CA LEU A 148 -4.59 21.24 -3.38
C LEU A 148 -5.19 22.07 -2.22
N ASP A 149 -6.42 22.56 -2.37
CA ASP A 149 -7.13 23.24 -1.29
C ASP A 149 -7.46 22.27 -0.14
N ILE A 150 -7.65 22.79 1.07
CA ILE A 150 -7.92 22.00 2.28
C ILE A 150 -9.11 21.04 2.12
N ASN A 151 -10.11 21.42 1.31
CA ASN A 151 -11.30 20.62 1.07
C ASN A 151 -11.08 19.46 0.08
N ASN A 152 -10.10 19.59 -0.82
CA ASN A 152 -9.84 18.62 -1.89
C ASN A 152 -8.56 17.81 -1.68
N ALA A 153 -7.62 18.30 -0.85
CA ALA A 153 -6.32 17.68 -0.63
C ALA A 153 -6.42 16.19 -0.26
N PHE A 154 -7.38 15.82 0.61
CA PHE A 154 -7.61 14.41 0.96
C PHE A 154 -7.95 13.55 -0.26
N ARG A 155 -8.88 14.02 -1.11
CA ARG A 155 -9.32 13.27 -2.30
C ARG A 155 -8.19 13.17 -3.32
N THR A 156 -7.47 14.27 -3.52
CA THR A 156 -6.31 14.33 -4.40
C THR A 156 -5.24 13.34 -3.96
N LEU A 157 -4.88 13.33 -2.68
CA LEU A 157 -3.91 12.38 -2.11
C LEU A 157 -4.36 10.93 -2.28
N VAL A 158 -5.65 10.62 -2.04
CA VAL A 158 -6.18 9.26 -2.24
C VAL A 158 -6.02 8.83 -3.70
N VAL A 159 -6.33 9.71 -4.66
CA VAL A 159 -6.18 9.40 -6.09
C VAL A 159 -4.71 9.19 -6.46
N VAL A 160 -3.82 10.07 -6.01
CA VAL A 160 -2.38 9.98 -6.29
C VAL A 160 -1.79 8.69 -5.72
N GLU A 161 -2.09 8.38 -4.46
CA GLU A 161 -1.64 7.15 -3.79
C GLU A 161 -2.15 5.92 -4.53
N THR A 162 -3.45 5.91 -4.87
CA THR A 162 -4.09 4.81 -5.59
C THR A 162 -3.39 4.58 -6.93
N LEU A 163 -3.11 5.64 -7.69
CA LEU A 163 -2.44 5.53 -8.99
C LEU A 163 -1.00 5.02 -8.86
N GLN A 164 -0.26 5.48 -7.84
CA GLN A 164 1.13 5.08 -7.62
C GLN A 164 1.24 3.60 -7.24
N TRP A 165 0.33 3.10 -6.40
CA TRP A 165 0.45 1.76 -5.79
C TRP A 165 -0.47 0.69 -6.38
N THR A 166 -1.44 1.05 -7.22
CA THR A 166 -2.21 0.09 -8.03
C THR A 166 -1.31 -0.94 -8.75
N PRO A 167 -0.16 -0.57 -9.35
CA PRO A 167 0.72 -1.54 -10.00
C PRO A 167 1.18 -2.68 -9.08
N PHE A 168 1.39 -2.41 -7.78
CA PHE A 168 1.78 -3.44 -6.81
C PHE A 168 0.65 -4.44 -6.58
N ALA A 169 -0.58 -3.95 -6.32
CA ALA A 169 -1.75 -4.80 -6.13
C ALA A 169 -2.06 -5.62 -7.40
N PHE A 170 -2.02 -4.95 -8.57
CA PHE A 170 -2.14 -5.59 -9.88
C PHE A 170 -1.14 -6.72 -10.06
N LEU A 171 0.16 -6.50 -9.79
CA LEU A 171 1.22 -7.49 -9.95
C LEU A 171 0.92 -8.73 -9.11
N LEU A 172 0.59 -8.54 -7.84
CA LEU A 172 0.30 -9.63 -6.91
C LEU A 172 -0.91 -10.46 -7.37
N PHE A 173 -1.97 -9.80 -7.84
CA PHE A 173 -3.17 -10.47 -8.33
C PHE A 173 -2.97 -11.11 -9.68
N TYR A 174 -2.20 -10.53 -10.58
CA TYR A 174 -1.84 -11.16 -11.84
C TYR A 174 -1.09 -12.46 -11.59
N MET A 175 -0.10 -12.46 -10.68
CA MET A 175 0.64 -13.67 -10.32
C MET A 175 -0.27 -14.74 -9.71
N ALA A 176 -1.19 -14.37 -8.82
CA ALA A 176 -2.15 -15.32 -8.25
C ALA A 176 -3.14 -15.84 -9.30
N TYR A 177 -3.64 -14.96 -10.18
CA TYR A 177 -4.54 -15.33 -11.27
C TYR A 177 -3.88 -16.27 -12.29
N SER A 178 -2.60 -16.06 -12.59
CA SER A 178 -1.80 -16.91 -13.48
C SER A 178 -1.39 -18.24 -12.85
N ALA A 179 -1.37 -18.34 -11.52
CA ALA A 179 -1.10 -19.59 -10.81
C ALA A 179 -2.29 -20.55 -10.77
N ILE A 180 -3.50 -20.08 -11.12
CA ILE A 180 -4.70 -20.92 -11.20
C ILE A 180 -4.53 -21.89 -12.38
N PRO A 181 -4.63 -23.21 -12.13
CA PRO A 181 -4.53 -24.21 -13.18
C PRO A 181 -5.58 -24.00 -14.29
N LEU A 182 -5.15 -24.11 -15.56
CA LEU A 182 -6.01 -23.86 -16.72
C LEU A 182 -7.13 -24.89 -16.86
N ASP A 183 -6.85 -26.14 -16.51
CA ASP A 183 -7.78 -27.27 -16.51
C ASP A 183 -9.01 -27.02 -15.63
N VAL A 184 -8.86 -26.36 -14.49
CA VAL A 184 -9.99 -25.96 -13.62
C VAL A 184 -10.93 -24.98 -14.35
N ARG A 185 -10.37 -24.01 -15.07
CA ARG A 185 -11.18 -23.04 -15.85
C ARG A 185 -11.81 -23.68 -17.08
N GLU A 186 -11.08 -24.53 -17.79
CA GLU A 186 -11.60 -25.26 -18.95
C GLU A 186 -12.74 -26.21 -18.56
N ALA A 187 -12.58 -26.96 -17.47
CA ALA A 187 -13.63 -27.83 -16.93
C ALA A 187 -14.91 -27.04 -16.61
N SER A 188 -14.78 -25.91 -15.92
CA SER A 188 -15.95 -25.07 -15.61
C SER A 188 -16.63 -24.48 -16.85
N SER A 189 -15.84 -24.20 -17.91
CA SER A 189 -16.37 -23.70 -19.18
C SER A 189 -17.14 -24.80 -19.92
N LEU A 190 -16.68 -26.06 -19.83
CA LEU A 190 -17.40 -27.22 -20.38
C LEU A 190 -18.70 -27.51 -19.63
N ASP A 191 -18.74 -27.21 -18.31
CA ASP A 191 -19.95 -27.29 -17.49
C ASP A 191 -20.94 -26.13 -17.75
N GLY A 192 -20.62 -25.23 -18.69
CA GLY A 192 -21.51 -24.14 -19.11
C GLY A 192 -21.44 -22.89 -18.23
N ALA A 193 -20.44 -22.76 -17.36
CA ALA A 193 -20.27 -21.57 -16.55
C ALA A 193 -19.93 -20.34 -17.41
N SER A 194 -20.63 -19.24 -17.20
CA SER A 194 -20.33 -17.95 -17.83
C SER A 194 -19.02 -17.35 -17.29
N PRO A 195 -18.35 -16.45 -18.03
CA PRO A 195 -17.10 -15.83 -17.58
C PRO A 195 -17.21 -15.13 -16.21
N PHE A 196 -18.37 -14.54 -15.91
CA PHE A 196 -18.61 -13.91 -14.61
C PHE A 196 -18.75 -14.95 -13.48
N GLU A 197 -19.37 -16.10 -13.76
CA GLU A 197 -19.46 -17.20 -12.80
C GLU A 197 -18.09 -17.82 -12.52
N ILE A 198 -17.25 -17.98 -13.55
CA ILE A 198 -15.87 -18.43 -13.38
C ILE A 198 -15.10 -17.48 -12.45
N VAL A 199 -15.18 -16.17 -12.70
CA VAL A 199 -14.52 -15.19 -11.83
C VAL A 199 -15.04 -15.27 -10.40
N ARG A 200 -16.37 -15.27 -10.22
CA ARG A 200 -17.00 -15.22 -8.90
C ARG A 200 -16.78 -16.49 -8.07
N TRP A 201 -16.89 -17.65 -8.71
CA TRP A 201 -16.96 -18.95 -8.02
C TRP A 201 -15.64 -19.74 -8.06
N ILE A 202 -14.72 -19.39 -8.96
CA ILE A 202 -13.44 -20.08 -9.11
C ILE A 202 -12.28 -19.13 -8.83
N ASP A 203 -12.15 -18.05 -9.60
CA ASP A 203 -10.97 -17.18 -9.48
C ASP A 203 -10.91 -16.46 -8.13
N LEU A 204 -11.98 -15.77 -7.71
CA LEU A 204 -11.99 -15.02 -6.45
C LEU A 204 -11.77 -15.91 -5.21
N PRO A 205 -12.41 -17.08 -5.07
CA PRO A 205 -12.15 -17.98 -3.95
C PRO A 205 -10.71 -18.50 -3.90
N LEU A 206 -10.14 -18.87 -5.06
CA LEU A 206 -8.75 -19.34 -5.14
C LEU A 206 -7.74 -18.22 -4.87
N MET A 207 -8.06 -16.98 -5.26
CA MET A 207 -7.22 -15.80 -5.02
C MET A 207 -7.42 -15.20 -3.62
N LYS A 208 -8.42 -15.64 -2.85
CA LYS A 208 -8.79 -15.05 -1.55
C LYS A 208 -7.61 -14.85 -0.58
N PRO A 209 -6.68 -15.82 -0.39
CA PRO A 209 -5.52 -15.60 0.49
C PRO A 209 -4.67 -14.43 0.03
N THR A 210 -4.43 -14.33 -1.28
CA THR A 210 -3.66 -13.25 -1.89
C THR A 210 -4.39 -11.91 -1.79
N LEU A 211 -5.71 -11.87 -2.02
CA LEU A 211 -6.55 -10.67 -1.88
C LEU A 211 -6.46 -10.08 -0.47
N VAL A 212 -6.58 -10.95 0.55
CA VAL A 212 -6.51 -10.55 1.95
C VAL A 212 -5.11 -10.01 2.29
N ILE A 213 -4.06 -10.73 1.90
CA ILE A 213 -2.68 -10.30 2.16
C ILE A 213 -2.38 -8.97 1.47
N ALA A 214 -2.76 -8.81 0.20
CA ALA A 214 -2.57 -7.57 -0.54
C ALA A 214 -3.24 -6.39 0.17
N PHE A 215 -4.51 -6.57 0.55
CA PHE A 215 -5.27 -5.54 1.23
C PHE A 215 -4.61 -5.13 2.53
N PHE A 216 -4.15 -6.08 3.36
CA PHE A 216 -3.47 -5.76 4.61
C PHE A 216 -2.14 -5.03 4.38
N ILE A 217 -1.34 -5.48 3.42
CA ILE A 217 -0.08 -4.82 3.09
C ILE A 217 -0.35 -3.38 2.64
N ARG A 218 -1.28 -3.18 1.71
CA ARG A 218 -1.65 -1.83 1.22
C ARG A 218 -2.26 -0.95 2.29
N PHE A 219 -3.10 -1.53 3.13
CA PHE A 219 -3.66 -0.83 4.28
C PHE A 219 -2.57 -0.34 5.23
N ILE A 220 -1.60 -1.20 5.58
CA ILE A 220 -0.50 -0.82 6.49
C ILE A 220 0.35 0.30 5.88
N ASP A 221 0.65 0.22 4.58
CA ASP A 221 1.45 1.24 3.91
C ASP A 221 0.70 2.57 3.81
N GLY A 222 -0.56 2.56 3.35
CA GLY A 222 -1.40 3.76 3.29
C GLY A 222 -1.69 4.35 4.68
N PHE A 223 -1.85 3.51 5.71
CA PHE A 223 -2.05 3.98 7.09
C PHE A 223 -0.83 4.74 7.64
N ARG A 224 0.37 4.38 7.17
CA ARG A 224 1.64 4.99 7.59
C ARG A 224 2.17 6.00 6.57
N VAL A 225 1.33 6.44 5.62
CA VAL A 225 1.73 7.38 4.57
C VAL A 225 2.21 8.70 5.19
N PHE A 226 3.35 9.20 4.72
CA PHE A 226 3.93 10.46 5.17
C PHE A 226 4.51 11.24 4.01
N ASP A 227 5.32 10.58 3.18
CA ASP A 227 6.10 11.22 2.12
C ASP A 227 5.24 12.00 1.12
N ASN A 228 4.17 11.37 0.62
CA ASN A 228 3.23 11.99 -0.34
C ASN A 228 2.41 13.13 0.27
N VAL A 229 2.20 13.13 1.58
CA VAL A 229 1.40 14.14 2.29
C VAL A 229 2.24 15.38 2.60
N TYR A 230 3.55 15.21 2.81
CA TYR A 230 4.44 16.29 3.24
C TYR A 230 5.13 17.04 2.09
N ALA A 231 5.32 16.39 0.94
CA ALA A 231 5.99 16.95 -0.24
C ALA A 231 5.12 17.98 -1.00
#